data_AF-A0A3M6XNY7-F1
#
_entry.id   AF-A0A3M6XNY7-F1
#
_cell.length_a   1.000
_cell.length_b   1.000
_cell.length_c   1.000
_cell.angle_alpha   90.00
_cell.angle_beta   90.00
_cell.angle_gamma   90.00
#
_symmetry.space_group_name_H-M   'P 1'
#
loop_
_entity.id
_entity.type
_entity.pdbx_description
1 polymer ?
#
loop_
_entity_poly.entity_id
_entity_poly.type
_entity_poly.pdbx_seq_one_letter_code
_entity_poly.pdbx_strand_id
1 'polypeptide(L)'
;MKRKRDMIDFTGDIIHVKCGGSDKLTHIHRSLLEKMIGPLEVGEMVLGDFDPITNKLDLSALAQHDGFQLVAQWLYTGKIGLVDEAFEPVAAVTMLQNAYDATLRLVGDWGDQDWSCLLNNIMDHMIDRITNPEKYGAAIAVEDLLKIPRMRCGYANRFFSMWLVYGDLTSILRPEQLDLLFDNRSKGPQKRTLLENRLEGSDTPPWKKDPCAFHVHSDESMRCQARTSTARVSTDESVKSEQAD
;
A
#
# COMPACT_ATOMS: atom_id res chain seq x y z
N MET A 1 -7.24 26.28 11.85
CA MET A 1 -6.51 25.68 10.70
C MET A 1 -7.49 25.45 9.56
N LYS A 2 -7.19 25.92 8.34
CA LYS A 2 -7.98 25.61 7.13
C LYS A 2 -7.80 24.13 6.76
N ARG A 3 -8.81 23.48 6.14
CA ARG A 3 -8.70 22.05 5.75
C ARG A 3 -7.75 21.93 4.54
N LYS A 4 -7.03 20.80 4.37
CA LYS A 4 -6.11 20.58 3.21
C LYS A 4 -6.78 20.89 1.86
N ARG A 5 -8.09 20.60 1.72
CA ARG A 5 -8.91 20.94 0.54
C ARG A 5 -8.99 22.44 0.23
N ASP A 6 -8.95 23.30 1.24
CA ASP A 6 -9.07 24.76 1.08
C ASP A 6 -7.74 25.42 0.67
N MET A 7 -6.67 24.63 0.54
CA MET A 7 -5.33 25.07 0.11
C MET A 7 -4.96 24.59 -1.30
N ILE A 8 -5.84 23.82 -1.95
CA ILE A 8 -5.60 23.35 -3.31
C ILE A 8 -5.96 24.47 -4.26
N ASP A 9 -4.97 24.94 -5.00
CA ASP A 9 -5.18 25.86 -6.10
C ASP A 9 -5.77 25.09 -7.30
N PHE A 10 -7.08 25.27 -7.51
CA PHE A 10 -7.85 24.67 -8.59
C PHE A 10 -7.84 25.52 -9.87
N THR A 11 -6.97 26.54 -9.95
CA THR A 11 -6.89 27.43 -11.13
C THR A 11 -5.96 26.90 -12.23
N GLY A 12 -5.27 25.78 -12.01
CA GLY A 12 -4.36 25.16 -12.97
C GLY A 12 -5.05 24.31 -14.05
N ASP A 13 -4.32 24.06 -15.15
CA ASP A 13 -4.80 23.23 -16.27
C ASP A 13 -5.11 21.79 -15.84
N ILE A 14 -6.12 21.18 -16.47
CA ILE A 14 -6.43 19.76 -16.31
C ILE A 14 -5.56 18.94 -17.27
N ILE A 15 -4.76 18.03 -16.73
CA ILE A 15 -4.00 17.03 -17.47
C ILE A 15 -4.85 15.77 -17.66
N HIS A 16 -4.76 15.18 -18.85
CA HIS A 16 -5.37 13.91 -19.19
C HIS A 16 -4.36 12.77 -18.99
N VAL A 17 -4.49 12.01 -17.91
CA VAL A 17 -3.56 10.92 -17.60
C VAL A 17 -4.11 9.60 -18.13
N LYS A 18 -3.34 8.95 -19.01
CA LYS A 18 -3.60 7.57 -19.45
C LYS A 18 -2.76 6.62 -18.58
N CYS A 19 -3.37 5.55 -18.11
CA CYS A 19 -2.73 4.52 -17.29
C CYS A 19 -2.94 3.14 -17.90
N GLY A 20 -2.18 2.15 -17.43
CA GLY A 20 -2.32 0.76 -17.85
C GLY A 20 -3.64 0.15 -17.36
N GLY A 21 -4.04 -0.96 -17.99
CA GLY A 21 -5.21 -1.73 -17.57
C GLY A 21 -6.57 -1.12 -17.90
N SER A 22 -6.63 0.07 -18.51
CA SER A 22 -7.87 0.69 -18.98
C SER A 22 -7.62 1.71 -20.09
N ASP A 23 -8.61 1.88 -20.97
CA ASP A 23 -8.61 2.98 -21.97
C ASP A 23 -9.17 4.31 -21.39
N LYS A 24 -9.63 4.29 -20.14
CA LYS A 24 -10.15 5.48 -19.46
C LYS A 24 -9.02 6.46 -19.12
N LEU A 25 -9.34 7.75 -19.23
CA LEU A 25 -8.46 8.83 -18.81
C LEU A 25 -8.80 9.28 -17.39
N THR A 26 -7.77 9.52 -16.59
CA THR A 26 -7.90 10.18 -15.29
C THR A 26 -7.63 11.67 -15.49
N HIS A 27 -8.55 12.51 -15.06
CA HIS A 27 -8.44 13.96 -15.16
C HIS A 27 -7.95 14.53 -13.83
N ILE A 28 -6.82 15.23 -13.84
CA ILE A 28 -6.21 15.79 -12.63
C ILE A 28 -5.66 17.19 -12.90
N HIS A 29 -5.75 18.10 -11.92
CA HIS A 29 -5.10 19.40 -12.03
C HIS A 29 -3.58 19.22 -12.08
N ARG A 30 -2.93 19.84 -13.06
CA ARG A 30 -1.48 19.82 -13.28
C ARG A 30 -0.70 20.06 -11.99
N SER A 31 -1.09 21.10 -11.24
CA SER A 31 -0.45 21.51 -9.98
C SER A 31 -0.47 20.43 -8.89
N LEU A 32 -1.42 19.49 -8.92
CA LEU A 32 -1.46 18.36 -7.99
C LEU A 32 -0.53 17.24 -8.45
N LEU A 33 -0.50 16.97 -9.75
CA LEU A 33 0.32 15.91 -10.33
C LEU A 33 1.80 16.26 -10.30
N GLU A 34 2.16 17.49 -10.65
CA GLU A 34 3.56 17.97 -10.68
C GLU A 34 4.21 18.01 -9.30
N LYS A 35 3.42 18.09 -8.22
CA LYS A 35 3.97 17.90 -6.85
C LYS A 35 4.58 16.52 -6.69
N MET A 36 3.94 15.51 -7.28
CA MET A 36 4.36 14.11 -7.16
C MET A 36 5.49 13.79 -8.14
N ILE A 37 5.33 14.18 -9.41
CA ILE A 37 6.20 13.72 -10.51
C ILE A 37 7.20 14.77 -11.00
N GLY A 38 7.18 15.98 -10.42
CA GLY A 38 7.95 17.12 -10.91
C GLY A 38 7.30 17.82 -12.11
N PRO A 39 7.91 18.91 -12.61
CA PRO A 39 7.39 19.69 -13.73
C PRO A 39 7.33 18.86 -15.03
N LEU A 40 6.20 18.91 -15.74
CA LEU A 40 5.97 18.09 -16.94
C LEU A 40 6.91 18.40 -18.10
N GLU A 41 7.37 19.64 -18.19
CA GLU A 41 8.25 20.12 -19.26
C GLU A 41 9.70 19.69 -19.05
N VAL A 42 10.04 19.13 -17.88
CA VAL A 42 11.39 18.64 -17.57
C VAL A 42 11.39 17.12 -17.69
N GLY A 43 11.68 16.61 -18.89
CA GLY A 43 11.62 15.19 -19.20
C GLY A 43 12.56 14.28 -18.39
N GLU A 44 13.59 14.83 -17.74
CA GLU A 44 14.43 14.07 -16.80
C GLU A 44 13.72 13.82 -15.45
N MET A 45 12.73 14.64 -15.09
CA MET A 45 11.99 14.53 -13.83
C MET A 45 10.74 13.65 -13.96
N VAL A 46 10.15 13.58 -15.16
CA VAL A 46 8.92 12.82 -15.41
C VAL A 46 9.22 11.50 -16.11
N LEU A 47 8.81 10.39 -15.50
CA LEU A 47 9.06 9.04 -16.03
C LEU A 47 8.07 8.60 -17.13
N GLY A 48 7.20 9.49 -17.61
CA GLY A 48 6.16 9.20 -18.61
C GLY A 48 6.20 10.10 -19.84
N ASP A 49 5.38 9.78 -20.83
CA ASP A 49 5.35 10.50 -22.11
C ASP A 49 4.30 11.61 -22.09
N PHE A 50 4.74 12.87 -22.02
CA PHE A 50 3.85 14.03 -22.03
C PHE A 50 3.72 14.63 -23.44
N ASP A 51 2.47 14.76 -23.91
CA ASP A 51 2.11 15.49 -25.12
C ASP A 51 1.52 16.86 -24.76
N PRO A 52 2.26 17.97 -24.97
CA PRO A 52 1.78 19.32 -24.65
C PRO A 52 0.67 19.81 -25.59
N ILE A 53 0.49 19.22 -26.77
CA ILE A 53 -0.55 19.62 -27.73
C ILE A 53 -1.91 19.11 -27.26
N THR A 54 -1.97 17.87 -26.78
CA THR A 54 -3.20 17.25 -26.27
C THR A 54 -3.36 17.34 -24.76
N ASN A 55 -2.38 17.94 -24.07
CA ASN A 55 -2.28 18.03 -22.61
C ASN A 55 -2.43 16.65 -21.93
N LYS A 56 -1.82 15.63 -22.55
CA LYS A 56 -1.98 14.22 -22.19
C LYS A 56 -0.66 13.64 -21.69
N LEU A 57 -0.70 12.98 -20.54
CA LEU A 57 0.44 12.24 -19.99
C LEU A 57 0.15 10.74 -20.06
N ASP A 58 1.04 9.98 -20.69
CA ASP A 58 0.97 8.52 -20.71
C ASP A 58 1.86 7.91 -19.61
N LEU A 59 1.21 7.30 -18.62
CA LEU A 59 1.82 6.56 -17.51
C LEU A 59 1.54 5.04 -17.61
N SER A 60 1.19 4.53 -18.79
CA SER A 60 0.73 3.14 -18.96
C SER A 60 1.76 2.09 -18.52
N ALA A 61 3.05 2.41 -18.58
CA ALA A 61 4.13 1.54 -18.12
C ALA A 61 4.40 1.63 -16.60
N LEU A 62 3.84 2.63 -15.92
CA LEU A 62 4.19 2.99 -14.54
C LEU A 62 3.05 2.82 -13.54
N ALA A 63 1.80 2.94 -13.99
CA ALA A 63 0.64 2.87 -13.11
C ALA A 63 -0.52 2.16 -13.78
N GLN A 64 -1.23 1.32 -13.02
CA GLN A 64 -2.54 0.80 -13.41
C GLN A 64 -3.62 1.82 -13.07
N HIS A 65 -4.67 1.89 -13.89
CA HIS A 65 -5.70 2.93 -13.80
C HIS A 65 -6.41 2.96 -12.44
N ASP A 66 -6.78 1.80 -11.92
CA ASP A 66 -7.49 1.66 -10.64
C ASP A 66 -6.64 2.14 -9.46
N GLY A 67 -5.37 1.75 -9.41
CA GLY A 67 -4.41 2.22 -8.40
C GLY A 67 -4.13 3.71 -8.54
N PHE A 68 -3.97 4.22 -9.77
CA PHE A 68 -3.74 5.64 -10.00
C PHE A 68 -4.93 6.50 -9.58
N GLN A 69 -6.17 6.02 -9.73
CA GLN A 69 -7.35 6.73 -9.25
C GLN A 69 -7.32 6.96 -7.72
N LEU A 70 -6.80 6.01 -6.94
CA LEU A 70 -6.61 6.19 -5.50
C LEU A 70 -5.53 7.23 -5.18
N VAL A 71 -4.43 7.24 -5.94
CA VAL A 71 -3.38 8.26 -5.81
C VAL A 71 -3.96 9.64 -6.13
N ALA A 72 -4.69 9.77 -7.23
CA ALA A 72 -5.36 11.02 -7.60
C ALA A 72 -6.34 11.47 -6.52
N GLN A 73 -7.20 10.58 -6.01
CA GLN A 73 -8.12 10.88 -4.91
C GLN A 73 -7.37 11.40 -3.67
N TRP A 74 -6.24 10.79 -3.33
CA TRP A 74 -5.42 11.26 -2.20
C TRP A 74 -4.83 12.63 -2.45
N LEU A 75 -4.32 12.92 -3.66
CA LEU A 75 -3.81 14.25 -4.01
C LEU A 75 -4.88 15.34 -3.81
N TYR A 76 -6.15 15.04 -4.11
CA TYR A 76 -7.28 15.96 -3.92
C TYR A 76 -7.78 16.08 -2.48
N THR A 77 -7.65 15.04 -1.66
CA THR A 77 -8.40 14.95 -0.39
C THR A 77 -7.52 14.72 0.83
N GLY A 78 -6.27 14.32 0.63
CA GLY A 78 -5.36 13.81 1.66
C GLY A 78 -5.79 12.48 2.27
N LYS A 79 -6.77 11.78 1.66
CA LYS A 79 -7.34 10.52 2.16
C LYS A 79 -7.49 9.51 1.02
N ILE A 80 -7.31 8.24 1.35
CA ILE A 80 -7.73 7.12 0.50
C ILE A 80 -9.17 6.79 0.89
N GLY A 81 -10.08 6.84 -0.06
CA GLY A 81 -11.46 6.45 0.13
C GLY A 81 -11.77 5.31 -0.81
N LEU A 82 -11.70 4.08 -0.30
CA LEU A 82 -12.26 2.93 -0.99
C LEU A 82 -13.77 2.98 -0.79
N VAL A 83 -14.54 2.83 -1.86
CA VAL A 83 -15.99 2.74 -1.74
C VAL A 83 -16.30 1.45 -0.99
N ASP A 84 -17.00 1.53 0.14
CA ASP A 84 -17.39 0.39 0.99
C ASP A 84 -18.46 -0.51 0.34
N GLU A 85 -18.54 -0.54 -0.98
CA GLU A 85 -19.24 -1.63 -1.67
C GLU A 85 -18.53 -2.93 -1.33
N ALA A 86 -19.24 -4.05 -1.33
CA ALA A 86 -18.66 -5.37 -1.15
C ALA A 86 -17.70 -5.67 -2.33
N PHE A 87 -16.55 -5.04 -2.33
CA PHE A 87 -15.45 -5.35 -3.22
C PHE A 87 -15.04 -6.76 -2.86
N GLU A 88 -14.96 -7.60 -3.89
CA GLU A 88 -14.17 -8.82 -3.83
C GLU A 88 -12.83 -8.48 -3.14
N PRO A 89 -12.52 -9.05 -1.96
CA PRO A 89 -11.39 -8.63 -1.13
C PRO A 89 -10.06 -8.57 -1.91
N VAL A 90 -9.90 -9.48 -2.87
CA VAL A 90 -8.77 -9.55 -3.80
C VAL A 90 -8.66 -8.31 -4.68
N ALA A 91 -9.78 -7.82 -5.21
CA ALA A 91 -9.81 -6.63 -6.06
C ALA A 91 -9.41 -5.38 -5.26
N ALA A 92 -9.92 -5.21 -4.04
CA ALA A 92 -9.56 -4.08 -3.18
C ALA A 92 -8.07 -4.08 -2.83
N VAL A 93 -7.52 -5.24 -2.45
CA VAL A 93 -6.08 -5.36 -2.15
C VAL A 93 -5.22 -5.18 -3.40
N THR A 94 -5.66 -5.69 -4.55
CA THR A 94 -4.96 -5.47 -5.84
C THR A 94 -4.92 -3.99 -6.21
N MET A 95 -6.02 -3.27 -6.05
CA MET A 95 -6.08 -1.83 -6.28
C MET A 95 -5.14 -1.05 -5.35
N LEU A 96 -5.12 -1.40 -4.06
CA LEU A 96 -4.19 -0.81 -3.08
C LEU A 96 -2.73 -1.12 -3.43
N GLN A 97 -2.42 -2.34 -3.85
CA GLN A 97 -1.10 -2.74 -4.29
C GLN A 97 -0.66 -1.95 -5.54
N ASN A 98 -1.56 -1.79 -6.51
CA ASN A 98 -1.32 -0.96 -7.71
C ASN A 98 -1.10 0.50 -7.35
N ALA A 99 -1.84 1.06 -6.38
CA ALA A 99 -1.64 2.41 -5.88
C ALA A 99 -0.29 2.57 -5.17
N TYR A 100 0.12 1.56 -4.39
CA TYR A 100 1.41 1.52 -3.73
C TYR A 100 2.55 1.51 -4.76
N ASP A 101 2.49 0.64 -5.79
CA ASP A 101 3.47 0.58 -6.88
C ASP A 101 3.54 1.87 -7.68
N ALA A 102 2.39 2.43 -8.07
CA ALA A 102 2.32 3.71 -8.76
C ALA A 102 2.98 4.81 -7.93
N THR A 103 2.73 4.85 -6.61
CA THR A 103 3.37 5.83 -5.72
C THR A 103 4.88 5.67 -5.69
N LEU A 104 5.41 4.45 -5.53
CA LEU A 104 6.86 4.24 -5.55
C LEU A 104 7.50 4.61 -6.89
N ARG A 105 6.79 4.43 -8.01
CA ARG A 105 7.35 4.71 -9.33
C ARG A 105 7.30 6.18 -9.68
N LEU A 106 6.23 6.87 -9.31
CA LEU A 106 5.96 8.22 -9.78
C LEU A 106 6.60 9.32 -8.93
N VAL A 107 6.95 9.04 -7.67
CA VAL A 107 7.55 10.05 -6.79
C VAL A 107 8.92 10.49 -7.29
N GLY A 108 9.03 11.77 -7.66
CA GLY A 108 10.26 12.42 -8.08
C GLY A 108 11.14 12.92 -6.92
N ASP A 109 10.53 13.28 -5.79
CA ASP A 109 11.23 13.75 -4.59
C ASP A 109 10.87 12.90 -3.35
N TRP A 110 11.77 12.01 -2.96
CA TRP A 110 11.60 11.14 -1.79
C TRP A 110 11.83 11.84 -0.45
N GLY A 111 12.30 13.09 -0.45
CA GLY A 111 12.47 13.92 0.74
C GLY A 111 11.14 14.43 1.32
N ASP A 112 10.07 14.44 0.53
CA ASP A 112 8.76 14.93 0.98
C ASP A 112 8.01 13.88 1.83
N GLN A 113 7.63 14.29 3.04
CA GLN A 113 6.90 13.48 4.01
C GLN A 113 5.47 13.14 3.55
N ASP A 114 4.89 13.93 2.66
CA ASP A 114 3.54 13.69 2.14
C ASP A 114 3.47 12.33 1.39
N TRP A 115 4.54 11.90 0.71
CA TRP A 115 4.57 10.61 0.01
C TRP A 115 4.73 9.42 0.96
N SER A 116 5.55 9.58 2.00
CA SER A 116 5.63 8.58 3.07
C SER A 116 4.26 8.44 3.76
N CYS A 117 3.51 9.53 3.91
CA CYS A 117 2.14 9.49 4.45
C CYS A 117 1.17 8.74 3.51
N LEU A 118 1.23 8.96 2.20
CA LEU A 118 0.42 8.23 1.23
C LEU A 118 0.73 6.72 1.27
N LEU A 119 2.00 6.35 1.18
CA LEU A 119 2.44 4.94 1.24
C LEU A 119 1.98 4.27 2.53
N ASN A 120 2.13 4.93 3.67
CA ASN A 120 1.72 4.39 4.96
C ASN A 120 0.19 4.24 5.08
N ASN A 121 -0.59 5.19 4.57
CA ASN A 121 -2.05 5.05 4.53
C ASN A 121 -2.48 3.87 3.65
N ILE A 122 -1.86 3.69 2.48
CA ILE A 122 -2.14 2.53 1.61
C ILE A 122 -1.78 1.22 2.34
N MET A 123 -0.63 1.17 3.00
CA MET A 123 -0.22 0.01 3.81
C MET A 123 -1.19 -0.29 4.95
N ASP A 124 -1.67 0.72 5.67
CA ASP A 124 -2.67 0.55 6.73
C ASP A 124 -3.94 -0.12 6.19
N HIS A 125 -4.46 0.39 5.06
CA HIS A 125 -5.64 -0.16 4.42
C HIS A 125 -5.44 -1.62 3.97
N MET A 126 -4.25 -1.97 3.47
CA MET A 126 -3.92 -3.35 3.09
C MET A 126 -3.83 -4.27 4.30
N ILE A 127 -3.10 -3.86 5.35
CA ILE A 127 -2.94 -4.66 6.57
C ILE A 127 -4.30 -4.91 7.20
N ASP A 128 -5.10 -3.86 7.45
CA ASP A 128 -6.39 -4.00 8.14
C ASP A 128 -7.36 -4.89 7.38
N ARG A 129 -7.41 -4.82 6.03
CA ARG A 129 -8.26 -5.71 5.21
C ARG A 129 -7.87 -7.17 5.29
N ILE A 130 -6.58 -7.44 5.41
CA ILE A 130 -6.03 -8.80 5.41
C ILE A 130 -6.04 -9.41 6.81
N THR A 131 -5.88 -8.59 7.86
CA THR A 131 -5.84 -9.07 9.25
C THR A 131 -7.19 -9.02 9.95
N ASN A 132 -8.12 -8.18 9.49
CA ASN A 132 -9.46 -8.00 10.06
C ASN A 132 -10.55 -8.12 8.96
N PRO A 133 -10.60 -9.26 8.25
CA PRO A 133 -11.51 -9.43 7.11
C PRO A 133 -12.98 -9.29 7.47
N GLU A 134 -13.37 -9.56 8.73
CA GLU A 134 -14.74 -9.42 9.23
C GLU A 134 -15.31 -8.01 9.11
N LYS A 135 -14.45 -6.98 9.00
CA LYS A 135 -14.87 -5.60 8.74
C LYS A 135 -15.21 -5.32 7.28
N TYR A 136 -14.73 -6.15 6.36
CA TYR A 136 -14.70 -5.87 4.92
C TYR A 136 -15.32 -6.97 4.05
N GLY A 137 -15.78 -8.08 4.66
CA GLY A 137 -16.45 -9.17 3.97
C GLY A 137 -15.75 -10.51 4.19
N ALA A 138 -15.45 -11.22 3.11
CA ALA A 138 -14.80 -12.53 3.18
C ALA A 138 -13.30 -12.40 3.48
N ALA A 139 -12.75 -13.38 4.20
CA ALA A 139 -11.30 -13.52 4.35
C ALA A 139 -10.66 -13.86 3.01
N ILE A 140 -9.49 -13.28 2.74
CA ILE A 140 -8.70 -13.62 1.55
C ILE A 140 -8.05 -14.98 1.80
N ALA A 141 -8.43 -15.98 1.01
CA ALA A 141 -7.77 -17.28 1.03
C ALA A 141 -6.33 -17.16 0.52
N VAL A 142 -5.50 -18.14 0.89
CA VAL A 142 -4.09 -18.18 0.46
C VAL A 142 -3.97 -18.15 -1.06
N GLU A 143 -4.77 -18.96 -1.74
CA GLU A 143 -4.80 -19.09 -3.19
C GLU A 143 -5.18 -17.78 -3.89
N ASP A 144 -6.05 -17.00 -3.26
CA ASP A 144 -6.48 -15.69 -3.74
C ASP A 144 -5.41 -14.62 -3.50
N LEU A 145 -4.67 -14.71 -2.39
CA LEU A 145 -3.51 -13.87 -2.14
C LEU A 145 -2.40 -14.10 -3.18
N LEU A 146 -2.27 -15.31 -3.72
CA LEU A 146 -1.31 -15.63 -4.78
C LEU A 146 -1.64 -14.93 -6.11
N LYS A 147 -2.90 -14.56 -6.34
CA LYS A 147 -3.35 -13.87 -7.55
C LYS A 147 -3.01 -12.38 -7.54
N ILE A 148 -2.68 -11.82 -6.37
CA ILE A 148 -2.38 -10.40 -6.23
C ILE A 148 -0.99 -10.11 -6.84
N PRO A 149 -0.88 -9.13 -7.77
CA PRO A 149 0.38 -8.79 -8.41
C PRO A 149 1.49 -8.51 -7.41
N ARG A 150 2.63 -9.18 -7.58
CA ARG A 150 3.82 -8.96 -6.75
C ARG A 150 4.68 -7.86 -7.36
N MET A 151 5.10 -6.92 -6.51
CA MET A 151 6.07 -5.91 -6.91
C MET A 151 7.48 -6.49 -6.83
N ARG A 152 8.49 -5.89 -7.47
CA ARG A 152 9.88 -6.39 -7.33
C ARG A 152 10.51 -6.06 -5.97
N CYS A 153 10.17 -4.91 -5.38
CA CYS A 153 10.74 -4.42 -4.12
C CYS A 153 9.71 -3.58 -3.36
N GLY A 154 9.46 -3.83 -2.07
CA GLY A 154 8.60 -2.97 -1.24
C GLY A 154 8.13 -3.59 0.07
N TYR A 155 7.73 -2.74 1.02
CA TYR A 155 7.18 -3.15 2.32
C TYR A 155 5.89 -3.98 2.17
N ALA A 156 5.06 -3.70 1.17
CA ALA A 156 3.87 -4.47 0.84
C ALA A 156 4.17 -5.96 0.58
N ASN A 157 5.18 -6.27 -0.26
CA ASN A 157 5.60 -7.65 -0.50
C ASN A 157 6.17 -8.33 0.75
N ARG A 158 6.87 -7.56 1.59
CA ARG A 158 7.37 -8.06 2.87
C ARG A 158 6.20 -8.44 3.78
N PHE A 159 5.16 -7.60 3.84
CA PHE A 159 3.93 -7.89 4.56
C PHE A 159 3.27 -9.16 4.03
N PHE A 160 2.99 -9.27 2.73
CA PHE A 160 2.40 -10.49 2.17
C PHE A 160 3.22 -11.75 2.47
N SER A 161 4.55 -11.67 2.34
CA SER A 161 5.44 -12.78 2.67
C SER A 161 5.32 -13.19 4.14
N MET A 162 5.23 -12.22 5.05
CA MET A 162 5.08 -12.47 6.48
C MET A 162 3.66 -12.93 6.83
N TRP A 163 2.64 -12.45 6.12
CA TRP A 163 1.26 -12.91 6.29
C TRP A 163 1.09 -14.37 5.92
N LEU A 164 1.78 -14.84 4.88
CA LEU A 164 1.79 -16.27 4.56
C LEU A 164 2.43 -17.13 5.66
N VAL A 165 3.35 -16.55 6.43
CA VAL A 165 4.02 -17.24 7.55
C VAL A 165 3.20 -17.15 8.84
N TYR A 166 2.59 -16.00 9.16
CA TYR A 166 2.00 -15.75 10.48
C TYR A 166 0.50 -15.45 10.47
N GLY A 167 -0.10 -15.25 9.29
CA GLY A 167 -1.51 -14.94 9.11
C GLY A 167 -2.40 -16.15 9.38
N ASP A 168 -3.66 -15.88 9.67
CA ASP A 168 -4.67 -16.93 9.82
C ASP A 168 -5.02 -17.49 8.44
N LEU A 169 -4.36 -18.60 8.07
CA LEU A 169 -4.53 -19.21 6.76
C LEU A 169 -5.78 -20.08 6.80
N THR A 170 -6.78 -19.70 6.02
CA THR A 170 -8.01 -20.50 5.86
C THR A 170 -7.78 -21.82 5.12
N SER A 171 -6.58 -22.04 4.55
CA SER A 171 -6.17 -23.28 3.87
C SER A 171 -4.72 -23.66 4.22
N ILE A 172 -4.40 -24.96 4.16
CA ILE A 172 -3.03 -25.46 4.36
C ILE A 172 -2.19 -25.05 3.14
N LEU A 173 -1.22 -24.17 3.36
CA LEU A 173 -0.27 -23.74 2.33
C LEU A 173 0.66 -24.91 1.97
N ARG A 174 0.64 -25.35 0.71
CA ARG A 174 1.53 -26.40 0.21
C ARG A 174 2.93 -25.86 -0.09
N PRO A 175 4.01 -26.62 0.14
CA PRO A 175 5.37 -26.18 -0.10
C PRO A 175 5.63 -25.66 -1.52
N GLU A 176 4.99 -26.23 -2.54
CA GLU A 176 5.18 -25.87 -3.94
C GLU A 176 4.56 -24.50 -4.27
N GLN A 177 3.56 -24.06 -3.51
CA GLN A 177 2.97 -22.72 -3.65
C GLN A 177 3.94 -21.64 -3.15
N LEU A 178 4.93 -21.99 -2.33
CA LEU A 178 5.99 -21.08 -1.85
C LEU A 178 6.95 -20.69 -2.96
N ASP A 179 7.23 -21.59 -3.91
CA ASP A 179 8.18 -21.31 -4.97
C ASP A 179 7.61 -20.24 -5.94
N LEU A 180 6.28 -20.22 -6.15
CA LEU A 180 5.58 -19.17 -6.90
C LEU A 180 5.56 -17.81 -6.16
N LEU A 181 5.65 -17.84 -4.83
CA LEU A 181 5.66 -16.64 -3.99
C LEU A 181 7.04 -15.95 -3.95
N PHE A 182 8.09 -16.72 -4.24
CA PHE A 182 9.47 -16.32 -4.07
C PHE A 182 10.21 -16.45 -5.40
N ASP A 183 9.78 -15.66 -6.38
CA ASP A 183 10.39 -15.43 -7.70
C ASP A 183 11.91 -15.10 -7.65
N ASN A 184 12.47 -14.95 -6.46
CA ASN A 184 13.88 -14.71 -6.21
C ASN A 184 14.49 -15.89 -5.44
N ARG A 185 15.21 -16.76 -6.17
CA ARG A 185 15.92 -17.94 -5.64
C ARG A 185 16.84 -17.64 -4.45
N SER A 186 17.25 -16.38 -4.26
CA SER A 186 18.11 -15.96 -3.14
C SER A 186 17.42 -15.92 -1.77
N LYS A 187 16.10 -15.75 -1.70
CA LYS A 187 15.34 -15.63 -0.43
C LYS A 187 14.46 -16.84 -0.11
N GLY A 188 14.37 -17.81 -1.04
CA GLY A 188 13.60 -19.04 -0.89
C GLY A 188 13.95 -19.86 0.36
N PRO A 189 15.24 -20.12 0.65
CA PRO A 189 15.63 -20.92 1.82
C PRO A 189 15.22 -20.29 3.15
N GLN A 190 15.48 -19.00 3.36
CA GLN A 190 15.16 -18.28 4.60
C GLN A 190 13.65 -18.28 4.90
N LYS A 191 12.82 -18.15 3.87
CA LYS A 191 11.36 -18.13 4.02
C LYS A 191 10.76 -19.52 4.17
N ARG A 192 11.38 -20.55 3.56
CA ARG A 192 11.01 -21.95 3.80
C ARG A 192 11.26 -22.34 5.26
N THR A 193 12.41 -21.99 5.82
CA THR A 193 12.72 -22.17 7.25
C THR A 193 11.72 -21.44 8.16
N LEU A 194 11.29 -20.22 7.80
CA LEU A 194 10.25 -19.50 8.57
C LEU A 194 8.90 -20.23 8.60
N LEU A 195 8.53 -20.91 7.51
CA LEU A 195 7.31 -21.71 7.43
C LEU A 195 7.43 -23.04 8.15
N GLU A 196 8.59 -23.69 8.07
CA GLU A 196 8.90 -24.89 8.85
C GLU A 196 8.83 -24.58 10.35
N ASN A 197 9.43 -23.48 10.79
CA ASN A 197 9.35 -23.01 12.18
C ASN A 197 7.90 -22.71 12.64
N ARG A 198 7.03 -22.21 11.74
CA ARG A 198 5.60 -22.00 12.05
C ARG A 198 4.89 -23.32 12.35
N LEU A 199 5.18 -24.38 11.58
CA LEU A 199 4.61 -25.70 11.80
C LEU A 199 5.06 -26.30 13.14
N GLU A 200 6.23 -25.88 13.65
CA GLU A 200 6.81 -26.34 14.92
C GLU A 200 6.30 -25.58 16.16
N GLY A 201 5.78 -24.36 16.03
CA GLY A 201 5.19 -23.62 17.15
C GLY A 201 5.12 -22.10 16.93
N SER A 202 3.97 -21.51 17.28
CA SER A 202 3.56 -20.13 16.96
C SER A 202 4.46 -19.03 17.55
N ASP A 203 5.19 -18.33 16.69
CA ASP A 203 5.73 -17.00 16.99
C ASP A 203 4.67 -15.90 16.75
N THR A 204 4.60 -14.88 17.62
CA THR A 204 3.65 -13.76 17.43
C THR A 204 3.95 -12.97 16.13
N PRO A 205 2.94 -12.68 15.28
CA PRO A 205 3.12 -11.96 14.03
C PRO A 205 3.78 -10.59 14.19
N PRO A 206 4.67 -10.16 13.26
CA PRO A 206 5.36 -8.87 13.36
C PRO A 206 4.43 -7.66 13.45
N TRP A 207 3.32 -7.62 12.69
CA TRP A 207 2.36 -6.50 12.72
C TRP A 207 1.60 -6.38 14.05
N LYS A 208 1.55 -7.44 14.87
CA LYS A 208 0.99 -7.38 16.23
C LYS A 208 2.01 -6.84 17.24
N LYS A 209 3.30 -7.10 17.04
CA LYS A 209 4.40 -6.62 17.90
C LYS A 209 4.76 -5.16 17.62
N ASP A 210 4.78 -4.81 16.33
CA ASP A 210 5.12 -3.47 15.85
C ASP A 210 4.17 -3.09 14.69
N PRO A 211 3.16 -2.24 14.95
CA PRO A 211 2.26 -1.73 13.91
C PRO A 211 2.98 -1.00 12.76
N CYS A 212 4.24 -0.59 12.96
CA CYS A 212 5.01 0.18 12.01
C CYS A 212 6.02 -0.66 11.20
N ALA A 213 6.03 -1.98 11.38
CA ALA A 213 7.01 -2.90 10.78
C ALA A 213 7.02 -2.87 9.23
N PHE A 214 5.94 -2.36 8.61
CA PHE A 214 5.76 -2.29 7.17
C PHE A 214 5.51 -0.86 6.65
N HIS A 215 5.80 0.16 7.47
CA HIS A 215 5.70 1.56 7.07
C HIS A 215 7.04 2.09 6.58
N VAL A 216 6.97 3.12 5.73
CA VAL A 216 8.09 3.95 5.32
C VAL A 216 8.31 5.01 6.40
N HIS A 217 9.53 5.10 6.90
CA HIS A 217 9.95 6.09 7.88
C HIS A 217 10.95 7.04 7.22
N SER A 218 10.63 8.32 7.18
CA SER A 218 11.64 9.38 7.15
C SER A 218 12.01 9.72 8.60
N ASP A 219 13.20 10.29 8.82
CA ASP A 219 13.74 10.57 10.16
C ASP A 219 12.82 11.45 11.05
N GLU A 220 11.81 12.10 10.46
CA GLU A 220 10.81 12.93 11.13
C GLU A 220 9.38 12.32 11.16
N SER A 221 9.19 11.05 10.80
CA SER A 221 7.87 10.37 10.77
C SER A 221 7.33 10.10 12.19
N MET A 222 6.98 11.16 12.92
CA MET A 222 6.37 11.09 14.26
C MET A 222 5.02 10.36 14.27
N ARG A 223 4.36 10.24 13.11
CA ARG A 223 3.04 9.58 12.99
C ARG A 223 3.08 8.08 13.26
N CYS A 224 4.18 7.40 12.90
CA CYS A 224 4.33 5.99 13.21
C CYS A 224 4.60 5.79 14.71
N GLN A 225 5.46 6.60 15.31
CA GLN A 225 5.80 6.53 16.74
C GLN A 225 4.57 6.72 17.66
N ALA A 226 3.61 7.56 17.28
CA ALA A 226 2.35 7.75 18.00
C ALA A 226 1.44 6.50 18.00
N ARG A 227 1.59 5.60 17.01
CA ARG A 227 0.80 4.37 16.87
C ARG A 227 1.44 3.19 17.60
N THR A 228 2.77 3.12 17.65
CA THR A 228 3.51 2.14 18.47
C THR A 228 3.25 2.34 19.97
N SER A 229 3.06 3.60 20.39
CA SER A 229 2.76 3.95 21.79
C SER A 229 1.34 3.56 22.20
N THR A 230 0.35 3.62 21.30
CA THR A 230 -1.02 3.15 21.60
C THR A 230 -1.12 1.62 21.68
N ALA A 231 -0.37 0.90 20.83
CA ALA A 231 -0.31 -0.57 20.89
C ALA A 231 0.30 -1.08 22.21
N ARG A 232 1.31 -0.37 22.77
CA ARG A 232 1.88 -0.70 24.09
C ARG A 232 0.90 -0.46 25.24
N VAL A 233 0.03 0.54 25.14
CA VAL A 233 -0.98 0.83 26.18
C VAL A 233 -2.08 -0.24 26.20
N SER A 234 -2.47 -0.79 25.04
CA SER A 234 -3.49 -1.85 24.96
C SER A 234 -3.01 -3.22 25.49
N THR A 235 -1.70 -3.49 25.50
CA THR A 235 -1.16 -4.75 26.05
C THR A 235 -0.98 -4.72 27.56
N ASP A 236 -0.90 -3.53 28.17
CA ASP A 236 -0.75 -3.39 29.64
C ASP A 236 -2.10 -3.48 30.38
N GLU A 237 -3.23 -3.22 29.72
CA GLU A 237 -4.55 -3.33 30.36
C GLU A 237 -5.09 -4.76 30.42
N SER A 238 -4.60 -5.69 29.57
CA SER A 238 -5.01 -7.10 29.63
C SER A 238 -4.30 -7.92 30.72
N VAL A 239 -3.28 -7.37 31.38
CA VAL A 239 -2.53 -8.05 32.46
C VAL A 239 -3.03 -7.62 33.85
N LYS A 240 -3.86 -6.57 33.95
CA LYS A 240 -4.33 -6.05 35.24
C LYS A 240 -5.69 -6.55 35.71
N SER A 241 -6.41 -7.38 34.94
CA SER A 241 -7.74 -7.87 35.34
C SER A 241 -7.78 -9.29 35.93
N GLU A 242 -6.64 -9.95 36.15
CA GLU A 242 -6.59 -11.28 36.81
C GLU A 242 -5.99 -11.25 38.23
N GLN A 243 -5.84 -10.07 38.84
CA GLN A 243 -5.53 -9.96 40.27
C GLN A 243 -6.39 -8.88 40.93
N ALA A 244 -7.64 -9.23 41.17
CA ALA A 244 -8.43 -8.64 42.24
C ALA A 244 -9.37 -9.74 42.75
N ASP A 245 -8.97 -10.34 43.88
CA ASP A 245 -9.83 -11.13 44.76
C ASP A 245 -11.03 -10.29 45.26
#